data_AF-A0A0D2NG50-F1
#
_entry.id   AF-A0A0D2NG50-F1
#
_cell.length_a   1.000
_cell.length_b   1.000
_cell.length_c   1.000
_cell.angle_alpha   90.00
_cell.angle_beta   90.00
_cell.angle_gamma   90.00
#
_symmetry.space_group_name_H-M   'P 1'
#
loop_
_entity.id
_entity.type
_entity.pdbx_description
1 polymer ?
#
loop_
_entity_poly.entity_id
_entity_poly.type
_entity_poly.pdbx_seq_one_letter_code
_entity_poly.pdbx_strand_id
1 'polypeptide(L)'
;MDLTLEAYRSIVKYVGSRADIATLCGVSKGFRHVAERALYNTLFMRNDQETTTILCTTLTTTPHLARHVDALTISASDDEISGHSESDDYDEDERPAAPEMNWPAISRALEKTTRLRYLNIHVSHADRALSWVLEKSTFRLRRFHCEFDWDKALVAFLDRQVELEDLFVVDYRDSQDTHTETSNLTDPPSDCLRISSDSMPKLSILDCTFSEAAMAIVPGRPITHLKTCFSTDELTAKRREMSAMLSKVGLSTSPLRSLDIGDSSYTDTFSSELLTAIAHTRSPVMAELKHLGTLVLPIDGRERLQFYGLLMRFPKIQSVEFEVTEWDPPPSSSAALRALAGELRLYTPSVTRVVFVQDFDRTVVTATNGICRVDREISSDLHWREK
;
A
#
# COMPACT_ATOMS: atom_id res chain seq x y z
N MET A 1 -4.55 15.04 46.90
CA MET A 1 -3.57 15.67 45.99
C MET A 1 -3.96 15.24 44.59
N ASP A 2 -4.19 16.18 43.69
CA ASP A 2 -4.40 15.84 42.28
C ASP A 2 -3.05 15.57 41.62
N LEU A 3 -2.94 14.44 40.91
CA LEU A 3 -1.78 14.12 40.09
C LEU A 3 -1.71 15.07 38.88
N THR A 4 -0.51 15.24 38.32
CA THR A 4 -0.35 15.98 37.06
C THR A 4 -0.91 15.18 35.88
N LEU A 5 -1.24 15.88 34.79
CA LEU A 5 -1.77 15.25 33.57
C LEU A 5 -0.76 14.26 32.94
N GLU A 6 0.54 14.53 33.10
CA GLU A 6 1.62 13.64 32.67
C GLU A 6 1.69 12.35 33.50
N ALA A 7 1.44 12.44 34.81
CA ALA A 7 1.35 11.27 35.66
C ALA A 7 0.15 10.38 35.27
N TYR A 8 -1.03 10.97 35.03
CA TYR A 8 -2.19 10.22 34.52
C TYR A 8 -1.90 9.54 33.17
N ARG A 9 -1.26 10.25 32.23
CA ARG A 9 -0.82 9.68 30.93
C ARG A 9 0.13 8.51 31.09
N SER A 10 1.10 8.66 31.99
CA SER A 10 2.09 7.61 32.25
C SER A 10 1.41 6.37 32.81
N ILE A 11 0.49 6.52 33.77
CA ILE A 11 -0.26 5.40 34.33
C ILE A 11 -1.07 4.69 33.25
N VAL A 12 -1.88 5.42 32.47
CA VAL A 12 -2.72 4.83 31.40
C VAL A 12 -1.87 4.11 30.36
N LYS A 13 -0.68 4.63 30.02
CA LYS A 13 0.25 4.00 29.07
C LYS A 13 0.75 2.63 29.55
N TYR A 14 0.90 2.42 30.86
CA TYR A 14 1.40 1.17 31.43
C TYR A 14 0.28 0.18 31.83
N VAL A 15 -0.99 0.55 31.63
CA VAL A 15 -2.12 -0.34 31.86
C VAL A 15 -2.24 -1.30 30.67
N GLY A 16 -2.11 -2.60 30.93
CA GLY A 16 -1.97 -3.61 29.87
C GLY A 16 -3.25 -3.95 29.12
N SER A 17 -4.43 -3.74 29.71
CA SER A 17 -5.71 -4.15 29.10
C SER A 17 -6.64 -2.96 28.83
N ARG A 18 -7.42 -3.05 27.74
CA ARG A 18 -8.45 -2.04 27.42
C ARG A 18 -9.57 -2.00 28.47
N ALA A 19 -9.88 -3.14 29.11
CA ALA A 19 -10.87 -3.22 30.18
C ALA A 19 -10.44 -2.42 31.42
N ASP A 20 -9.16 -2.49 31.79
CA ASP A 20 -8.62 -1.71 32.90
C ASP A 20 -8.60 -0.21 32.57
N ILE A 21 -8.25 0.17 31.33
CA ILE A 21 -8.33 1.56 30.88
C ILE A 21 -9.79 2.07 30.96
N ALA A 22 -10.78 1.25 30.57
CA ALA A 22 -12.19 1.59 30.72
C ALA A 22 -12.59 1.79 32.18
N THR A 23 -12.06 0.96 33.08
CA THR A 23 -12.28 1.10 34.53
C THR A 23 -11.71 2.42 35.06
N LEU A 24 -10.53 2.84 34.57
CA LEU A 24 -9.92 4.13 34.94
C LEU A 24 -10.80 5.34 34.59
N CYS A 25 -11.64 5.27 33.55
CA CYS A 25 -12.59 6.34 33.22
C CYS A 25 -13.59 6.63 34.36
N GLY A 26 -13.86 5.63 35.21
CA GLY A 26 -14.74 5.74 36.38
C GLY A 26 -14.07 6.29 37.64
N VAL A 27 -12.73 6.26 37.72
CA VAL A 27 -11.98 6.56 38.96
C VAL A 27 -11.94 8.05 39.27
N SER A 28 -11.56 8.89 38.29
CA SER A 28 -11.49 10.35 38.48
C SER A 28 -11.66 11.09 37.16
N LYS A 29 -11.98 12.40 37.21
CA LYS A 29 -12.05 13.25 36.01
C LYS A 29 -10.71 13.33 35.27
N GLY A 30 -9.60 13.34 36.01
CA GLY A 30 -8.24 13.36 35.44
C GLY A 30 -7.93 12.08 34.66
N PHE A 31 -8.25 10.92 35.24
CA PHE A 31 -8.13 9.65 34.54
C PHE A 31 -9.06 9.57 33.34
N ARG A 32 -10.33 9.96 33.48
CA ARG A 32 -11.31 9.93 32.37
C ARG A 32 -10.79 10.61 31.11
N HIS A 33 -10.29 11.84 31.22
CA HIS A 33 -9.79 12.58 30.05
C HIS A 33 -8.66 11.84 29.30
N VAL A 34 -7.75 11.21 30.04
CA VAL A 34 -6.59 10.51 29.46
C VAL A 34 -6.99 9.12 28.96
N ALA A 35 -7.81 8.41 29.73
CA ALA A 35 -8.26 7.05 29.46
C ALA A 35 -9.22 6.99 28.26
N GLU A 36 -10.18 7.91 28.15
CA GLU A 36 -11.05 8.02 26.97
C GLU A 36 -10.22 8.25 25.70
N ARG A 37 -9.24 9.17 25.76
CA ARG A 37 -8.34 9.38 24.64
C ARG A 37 -7.58 8.10 24.29
N ALA A 38 -7.05 7.36 25.26
CA ALA A 38 -6.32 6.12 25.00
C ALA A 38 -7.21 5.02 24.41
N LEU A 39 -8.46 4.90 24.87
CA LEU A 39 -9.42 3.91 24.38
C LEU A 39 -9.84 4.17 22.93
N TYR A 40 -10.14 5.42 22.61
CA TYR A 40 -10.72 5.81 21.31
C TYR A 40 -9.69 6.32 20.30
N ASN A 41 -8.39 6.39 20.65
CA ASN A 41 -7.36 6.88 19.71
C ASN A 41 -7.25 6.01 18.45
N THR A 42 -7.28 4.70 18.63
CA THR A 42 -7.20 3.72 17.55
C THR A 42 -8.35 2.75 17.70
N LEU A 43 -9.16 2.64 16.64
CA LEU A 43 -10.35 1.80 16.60
C LEU A 43 -10.23 0.77 15.47
N PHE A 44 -10.80 -0.40 15.71
CA PHE A 44 -10.89 -1.49 14.75
C PHE A 44 -12.36 -1.93 14.67
N MET A 45 -12.94 -1.88 13.48
CA MET A 45 -14.30 -2.34 13.18
C MET A 45 -14.19 -3.64 12.38
N ARG A 46 -14.74 -4.72 12.92
CA ARG A 46 -14.87 -6.03 12.25
C ARG A 46 -16.27 -6.17 11.69
N ASN A 47 -16.49 -7.19 10.89
CA ASN A 47 -17.82 -7.61 10.44
C ASN A 47 -18.70 -8.21 11.58
N ASP A 48 -18.60 -7.65 12.78
CA ASP A 48 -19.55 -7.87 13.87
C ASP A 48 -20.57 -6.74 13.83
N GLN A 49 -21.77 -7.05 13.32
CA GLN A 49 -22.86 -6.10 13.14
C GLN A 49 -23.25 -5.41 14.45
N GLU A 50 -23.26 -6.13 15.58
CA GLU A 50 -23.67 -5.59 16.88
C GLU A 50 -22.62 -4.60 17.40
N THR A 51 -21.37 -5.03 17.49
CA THR A 51 -20.29 -4.17 17.99
C THR A 51 -20.06 -2.96 17.10
N THR A 52 -20.08 -3.13 15.77
CA THR A 52 -19.94 -2.03 14.81
C THR A 52 -21.09 -1.03 14.92
N THR A 53 -22.33 -1.51 15.09
CA THR A 53 -23.49 -0.62 15.28
C THR A 53 -23.41 0.17 16.58
N ILE A 54 -23.03 -0.48 17.69
CA ILE A 54 -22.85 0.17 18.99
C ILE A 54 -21.75 1.24 18.92
N LEU A 55 -20.62 0.92 18.29
CA LEU A 55 -19.50 1.85 18.14
C LEU A 55 -19.88 3.04 17.26
N CYS A 56 -20.49 2.81 16.10
CA CYS A 56 -20.94 3.88 15.21
C CYS A 56 -21.96 4.80 15.90
N THR A 57 -22.91 4.22 16.64
CA THR A 57 -23.90 4.97 17.43
C THR A 57 -23.21 5.79 18.52
N THR A 58 -22.23 5.22 19.21
CA THR A 58 -21.45 5.92 20.24
C THR A 58 -20.71 7.12 19.66
N LEU A 59 -19.99 6.94 18.54
CA LEU A 59 -19.25 8.02 17.88
C LEU A 59 -20.19 9.11 17.34
N THR A 60 -21.37 8.73 16.84
CA THR A 60 -22.36 9.67 16.31
C THR A 60 -23.02 10.50 17.41
N THR A 61 -23.39 9.86 18.53
CA THR A 61 -24.12 10.49 19.64
C THR A 61 -23.20 11.23 20.61
N THR A 62 -21.90 10.91 20.61
CA THR A 62 -20.93 11.41 21.58
C THR A 62 -19.75 12.11 20.91
N PRO A 63 -19.91 13.38 20.46
CA PRO A 63 -18.90 14.07 19.65
C PRO A 63 -17.52 14.24 20.30
N HIS A 64 -17.44 14.27 21.63
CA HIS A 64 -16.15 14.40 22.32
C HIS A 64 -15.30 13.13 22.17
N LEU A 65 -15.92 11.94 22.16
CA LEU A 65 -15.23 10.67 21.90
C LEU A 65 -14.80 10.56 20.45
N ALA A 66 -15.65 10.96 19.50
CA ALA A 66 -15.31 10.96 18.08
C ALA A 66 -14.08 11.81 17.74
N ARG A 67 -13.85 12.90 18.49
CA ARG A 67 -12.64 13.74 18.37
C ARG A 67 -11.36 13.05 18.87
N HIS A 68 -11.45 11.94 19.58
CA HIS A 68 -10.26 11.19 20.00
C HIS A 68 -9.77 10.22 18.93
N VAL A 69 -10.62 9.84 17.98
CA VAL A 69 -10.29 8.91 16.90
C VAL A 69 -9.25 9.53 15.97
N ASP A 70 -8.07 8.93 15.97
CA ASP A 70 -6.91 9.33 15.16
C ASP A 70 -6.61 8.30 14.08
N ALA A 71 -6.85 7.02 14.38
CA ALA A 71 -6.72 5.90 13.46
C ALA A 71 -7.97 5.01 13.51
N LEU A 72 -8.45 4.60 12.34
CA LEU A 72 -9.59 3.69 12.20
C LEU A 72 -9.29 2.66 11.11
N THR A 73 -9.52 1.40 11.43
CA THR A 73 -9.51 0.31 10.45
C THR A 73 -10.89 -0.34 10.40
N ILE A 74 -11.40 -0.54 9.19
CA ILE A 74 -12.68 -1.17 8.92
C ILE A 74 -12.39 -2.41 8.07
N SER A 75 -12.82 -3.58 8.54
CA SER A 75 -12.70 -4.85 7.82
C SER A 75 -14.10 -5.44 7.65
N ALA A 76 -14.58 -5.45 6.41
CA ALA A 76 -15.89 -6.02 6.05
C ALA A 76 -15.82 -7.51 5.67
N SER A 77 -14.63 -8.06 5.41
CA SER A 77 -14.42 -9.49 5.22
C SER A 77 -14.15 -10.20 6.56
N ASP A 78 -14.70 -11.40 6.70
CA ASP A 78 -14.38 -12.36 7.77
C ASP A 78 -13.15 -13.21 7.46
N ASP A 79 -12.50 -12.97 6.32
CA ASP A 79 -11.24 -13.61 5.94
C ASP A 79 -10.19 -13.20 6.95
N GLU A 80 -9.99 -14.07 7.91
CA GLU A 80 -9.18 -13.81 9.07
C GLU A 80 -7.76 -13.41 8.64
N ILE A 81 -7.28 -12.29 9.19
CA ILE A 81 -5.85 -11.99 9.32
C ILE A 81 -5.22 -12.94 10.37
N SER A 82 -5.60 -14.23 10.35
CA SER A 82 -4.99 -15.29 11.14
C SER A 82 -3.96 -15.97 10.23
N GLY A 83 -2.70 -15.61 10.43
CA GLY A 83 -1.60 -16.22 9.72
C GLY A 83 -1.59 -17.73 9.91
N HIS A 84 -1.45 -18.44 8.79
CA HIS A 84 -1.14 -19.87 8.66
C HIS A 84 -2.23 -20.87 9.08
N SER A 85 -3.05 -21.28 8.10
CA SER A 85 -3.49 -22.68 7.99
C SER A 85 -3.71 -23.03 6.52
N GLU A 86 -2.62 -23.34 5.82
CA GLU A 86 -2.63 -24.06 4.54
C GLU A 86 -3.05 -25.50 4.79
N SER A 87 -4.35 -25.77 4.84
CA SER A 87 -4.94 -27.08 4.54
C SER A 87 -6.41 -26.96 4.86
N ASP A 88 -7.25 -26.98 3.83
CA ASP A 88 -8.37 -27.91 3.74
C ASP A 88 -9.25 -27.57 2.54
N ASP A 89 -9.10 -28.33 1.45
CA ASP A 89 -9.94 -28.37 0.24
C ASP A 89 -11.36 -28.91 0.54
N TYR A 90 -12.05 -28.36 1.54
CA TYR A 90 -13.44 -28.73 1.84
C TYR A 90 -14.41 -27.68 1.28
N ASP A 91 -15.12 -28.09 0.22
CA ASP A 91 -16.39 -27.57 -0.32
C ASP A 91 -16.82 -26.18 0.19
N GLU A 92 -16.42 -25.13 -0.54
CA GLU A 92 -16.77 -23.71 -0.30
C GLU A 92 -18.27 -23.36 -0.49
N ASP A 93 -19.10 -24.32 -0.91
CA ASP A 93 -20.43 -24.04 -1.47
C ASP A 93 -21.55 -23.74 -0.45
N GLU A 94 -21.32 -23.81 0.86
CA GLU A 94 -22.39 -23.62 1.87
C GLU A 94 -22.06 -22.70 3.05
N ARG A 95 -21.09 -21.78 2.94
CA ARG A 95 -20.97 -20.74 3.97
C ARG A 95 -22.12 -19.72 3.81
N PRO A 96 -22.99 -19.56 4.82
CA PRO A 96 -24.05 -18.55 4.75
C PRO A 96 -23.42 -17.17 4.53
N ALA A 97 -24.00 -16.39 3.62
CA ALA A 97 -23.53 -15.04 3.32
C ALA A 97 -23.34 -14.25 4.63
N ALA A 98 -22.11 -13.81 4.88
CA ALA A 98 -21.78 -13.04 6.07
C ALA A 98 -22.68 -11.79 6.14
N PRO A 99 -23.15 -11.40 7.34
CA PRO A 99 -24.01 -10.23 7.48
C PRO A 99 -23.31 -8.99 6.92
N GLU A 100 -24.02 -8.21 6.10
CA GLU A 100 -23.48 -6.98 5.52
C GLU A 100 -23.21 -5.93 6.60
N MET A 101 -22.04 -5.28 6.50
CA MET A 101 -21.67 -4.19 7.38
C MET A 101 -22.60 -2.98 7.20
N ASN A 102 -23.00 -2.32 8.28
CA ASN A 102 -23.92 -1.17 8.25
C ASN A 102 -23.22 0.12 7.80
N TRP A 103 -22.90 0.22 6.51
CA TRP A 103 -22.23 1.39 5.89
C TRP A 103 -22.89 2.75 6.17
N PRO A 104 -24.23 2.87 6.20
CA PRO A 104 -24.88 4.13 6.61
C PRO A 104 -24.56 4.56 8.05
N ALA A 105 -24.38 3.61 8.98
CA ALA A 105 -23.94 3.93 10.34
C ALA A 105 -22.46 4.37 10.35
N ILE A 106 -21.61 3.70 9.57
CA ILE A 106 -20.19 4.04 9.43
C ILE A 106 -20.01 5.43 8.85
N SER A 107 -20.70 5.78 7.76
CA SER A 107 -20.64 7.11 7.15
C SER A 107 -20.99 8.22 8.16
N ARG A 108 -22.05 8.03 8.96
CA ARG A 108 -22.43 8.98 10.02
C ARG A 108 -21.38 9.09 11.12
N ALA A 109 -20.74 7.99 11.48
CA ALA A 109 -19.65 7.99 12.46
C ALA A 109 -18.42 8.74 11.92
N LEU A 110 -18.01 8.47 10.67
CA LEU A 110 -16.90 9.12 9.98
C LEU A 110 -17.10 10.64 9.85
N GLU A 111 -18.33 11.10 9.64
CA GLU A 111 -18.67 12.52 9.65
C GLU A 111 -18.28 13.21 10.97
N LYS A 112 -18.34 12.49 12.10
CA LYS A 112 -18.03 13.01 13.43
C LYS A 112 -16.55 12.84 13.84
N THR A 113 -15.78 11.99 13.17
CA THR A 113 -14.35 11.75 13.49
C THR A 113 -13.43 12.81 12.89
N THR A 114 -13.55 14.05 13.33
CA THR A 114 -12.88 15.22 12.71
C THR A 114 -11.35 15.24 12.83
N ARG A 115 -10.76 14.36 13.66
CA ARG A 115 -9.32 14.26 13.88
C ARG A 115 -8.69 13.00 13.29
N LEU A 116 -9.44 12.23 12.51
CA LEU A 116 -8.94 11.02 11.87
C LEU A 116 -7.79 11.36 10.91
N ARG A 117 -6.66 10.68 11.06
CA ARG A 117 -5.45 10.85 10.24
C ARG A 117 -5.04 9.58 9.51
N TYR A 118 -5.44 8.42 10.01
CA TYR A 118 -5.12 7.12 9.41
C TYR A 118 -6.42 6.35 9.23
N LEU A 119 -6.72 5.97 7.99
CA LEU A 119 -7.92 5.22 7.66
C LEU A 119 -7.55 4.05 6.74
N ASN A 120 -7.91 2.84 7.17
CA ASN A 120 -7.79 1.63 6.37
C ASN A 120 -9.19 1.03 6.21
N ILE A 121 -9.60 0.75 4.98
CA ILE A 121 -10.90 0.14 4.67
C ILE A 121 -10.67 -1.06 3.76
N HIS A 122 -10.93 -2.24 4.30
CA HIS A 122 -10.89 -3.52 3.60
C HIS A 122 -12.31 -3.97 3.32
N VAL A 123 -12.61 -4.24 2.06
CA VAL A 123 -13.94 -4.53 1.56
C VAL A 123 -13.90 -5.82 0.75
N SER A 124 -14.82 -6.74 1.04
CA SER A 124 -14.98 -7.96 0.25
C SER A 124 -15.25 -7.64 -1.23
N HIS A 125 -14.81 -8.54 -2.12
CA HIS A 125 -14.83 -8.33 -3.58
C HIS A 125 -16.20 -7.98 -4.21
N ALA A 126 -17.32 -8.27 -3.55
CA ALA A 126 -18.65 -8.14 -4.15
C ALA A 126 -19.21 -6.70 -4.21
N ASP A 127 -18.84 -5.79 -3.30
CA ASP A 127 -19.40 -4.43 -3.25
C ASP A 127 -18.34 -3.38 -2.94
N ARG A 128 -17.68 -2.86 -3.97
CA ARG A 128 -16.63 -1.82 -3.84
C ARG A 128 -17.12 -0.40 -4.12
N ALA A 129 -18.39 -0.24 -4.50
CA ALA A 129 -19.03 1.05 -4.81
C ALA A 129 -19.45 1.81 -3.53
N LEU A 130 -18.55 1.89 -2.56
CA LEU A 130 -18.82 2.35 -1.19
C LEU A 130 -18.09 3.64 -0.81
N SER A 131 -17.38 4.27 -1.74
CA SER A 131 -16.64 5.50 -1.46
C SER A 131 -17.54 6.66 -0.98
N TRP A 132 -18.85 6.61 -1.28
CA TRP A 132 -19.88 7.57 -0.84
C TRP A 132 -19.89 7.74 0.69
N VAL A 133 -19.44 6.73 1.44
CA VAL A 133 -19.35 6.80 2.92
C VAL A 133 -18.44 7.94 3.39
N LEU A 134 -17.52 8.41 2.54
CA LEU A 134 -16.57 9.48 2.80
C LEU A 134 -17.05 10.88 2.40
N GLU A 135 -18.18 11.03 1.70
CA GLU A 135 -18.59 12.31 1.09
C GLU A 135 -18.68 13.46 2.09
N LYS A 136 -19.24 13.20 3.28
CA LYS A 136 -19.48 14.22 4.33
C LYS A 136 -18.36 14.31 5.36
N SER A 137 -17.28 13.56 5.17
CA SER A 137 -16.12 13.62 6.07
C SER A 137 -15.42 14.98 5.99
N THR A 138 -14.91 15.44 7.14
CA THR A 138 -14.20 16.74 7.27
C THR A 138 -12.75 16.60 7.70
N PHE A 139 -12.32 15.38 8.04
CA PHE A 139 -10.96 15.09 8.44
C PHE A 139 -10.01 15.13 7.24
N ARG A 140 -8.71 15.25 7.55
CA ARG A 140 -7.63 15.25 6.56
C ARG A 140 -6.66 14.14 6.90
N LEU A 141 -6.64 13.12 6.05
CA LEU A 141 -5.82 11.94 6.24
C LEU A 141 -4.36 12.24 5.92
N ARG A 142 -3.47 11.52 6.61
CA ARG A 142 -2.05 11.35 6.27
C ARG A 142 -1.81 10.02 5.58
N ARG A 143 -2.53 8.98 6.00
CA ARG A 143 -2.54 7.67 5.36
C ARG A 143 -3.95 7.26 5.03
N PHE A 144 -4.13 6.76 3.82
CA PHE A 144 -5.39 6.18 3.38
C PHE A 144 -5.13 4.91 2.59
N HIS A 145 -5.65 3.80 3.11
CA HIS A 145 -5.70 2.51 2.40
C HIS A 145 -7.17 2.18 2.16
N CYS A 146 -7.56 2.02 0.91
CA CYS A 146 -8.91 1.59 0.59
C CYS A 146 -8.98 0.66 -0.62
N GLU A 147 -9.97 -0.22 -0.57
CA GLU A 147 -10.31 -1.17 -1.63
C GLU A 147 -11.57 -0.74 -2.41
N PHE A 148 -11.92 0.54 -2.33
CA PHE A 148 -13.05 1.11 -3.08
C PHE A 148 -12.78 1.17 -4.58
N ASP A 149 -13.86 1.13 -5.35
CA ASP A 149 -13.82 1.43 -6.77
C ASP A 149 -13.42 2.88 -7.01
N TRP A 150 -12.69 3.12 -8.09
CA TRP A 150 -12.37 4.47 -8.54
C TRP A 150 -13.59 5.16 -9.14
N ASP A 151 -14.30 5.92 -8.30
CA ASP A 151 -15.51 6.65 -8.69
C ASP A 151 -15.46 8.15 -8.34
N LYS A 152 -16.56 8.85 -8.63
CA LYS A 152 -16.66 10.30 -8.40
C LYS A 152 -16.52 10.68 -6.92
N ALA A 153 -17.05 9.86 -6.02
CA ALA A 153 -17.03 10.16 -4.58
C ALA A 153 -15.63 9.96 -3.99
N LEU A 154 -14.89 8.93 -4.44
CA LEU A 154 -13.49 8.72 -4.08
C LEU A 154 -12.62 9.86 -4.60
N VAL A 155 -12.74 10.22 -5.88
CA VAL A 155 -11.96 11.32 -6.47
C VAL A 155 -12.24 12.65 -5.74
N ALA A 156 -13.52 12.97 -5.50
CA ALA A 156 -13.89 14.17 -4.76
C ALA A 156 -13.37 14.17 -3.32
N PHE A 157 -13.28 13.00 -2.67
CA PHE A 157 -12.68 12.86 -1.35
C PHE A 157 -11.17 13.11 -1.38
N LEU A 158 -10.45 12.49 -2.32
CA LEU A 158 -9.00 12.64 -2.50
C LEU A 158 -8.61 14.09 -2.83
N ASP A 159 -9.39 14.80 -3.65
CA ASP A 159 -9.20 16.22 -3.97
C ASP A 159 -9.20 17.14 -2.74
N ARG A 160 -9.84 16.73 -1.63
CA ARG A 160 -9.83 17.48 -0.37
C ARG A 160 -8.63 17.16 0.53
N GLN A 161 -7.87 16.12 0.24
CA GLN A 161 -6.81 15.60 1.12
C GLN A 161 -5.47 16.31 0.91
N VAL A 162 -5.32 17.52 1.46
CA VAL A 162 -4.07 18.29 1.35
C VAL A 162 -2.92 17.78 2.24
N GLU A 163 -3.22 16.92 3.21
CA GLU A 163 -2.25 16.36 4.17
C GLU A 163 -1.86 14.91 3.86
N LEU A 164 -2.36 14.33 2.76
CA LEU A 164 -2.13 12.92 2.45
C LEU A 164 -0.67 12.69 2.03
N GLU A 165 0.00 11.76 2.72
CA GLU A 165 1.40 11.39 2.51
C GLU A 165 1.54 9.99 1.90
N ASP A 166 0.56 9.11 2.17
CA ASP A 166 0.58 7.67 1.88
C ASP A 166 -0.81 7.20 1.40
N LEU A 167 -0.89 6.70 0.17
CA LEU A 167 -2.13 6.25 -0.47
C LEU A 167 -1.98 4.82 -0.99
N PHE A 168 -2.96 3.97 -0.70
CA PHE A 168 -3.17 2.68 -1.37
C PHE A 168 -4.55 2.60 -2.00
N VAL A 169 -4.60 2.21 -3.28
CA VAL A 169 -5.83 2.05 -4.06
C VAL A 169 -5.80 0.78 -4.91
N VAL A 170 -6.83 -0.04 -4.81
CA VAL A 170 -6.84 -1.36 -5.48
C VAL A 170 -7.36 -1.32 -6.91
N ASP A 171 -8.45 -0.60 -7.20
CA ASP A 171 -9.14 -0.71 -8.48
C ASP A 171 -9.25 0.66 -9.14
N TYR A 172 -8.30 0.98 -10.02
CA TYR A 172 -8.36 2.17 -10.87
C TYR A 172 -9.00 1.81 -12.20
N ARG A 173 -10.12 2.46 -12.51
CA ARG A 173 -10.79 2.33 -13.80
C ARG A 173 -10.73 3.67 -14.52
N ASP A 174 -10.10 3.71 -15.69
CA ASP A 174 -10.25 4.87 -16.55
C ASP A 174 -11.65 4.84 -17.17
N SER A 175 -12.35 5.97 -17.04
CA SER A 175 -13.66 6.20 -17.66
C SER A 175 -13.70 6.01 -19.19
N GLN A 176 -12.55 5.82 -19.84
CA GLN A 176 -12.44 5.72 -21.30
C GLN A 176 -12.64 4.29 -21.84
N ASP A 177 -12.51 3.24 -21.03
CA ASP A 177 -12.56 1.85 -21.53
C ASP A 177 -13.98 1.27 -21.67
N THR A 178 -15.02 1.99 -21.26
CA THR A 178 -16.42 1.56 -21.48
C THR A 178 -16.94 1.78 -22.91
N HIS A 179 -16.08 2.11 -23.88
CA HIS A 179 -16.48 2.19 -25.29
C HIS A 179 -16.46 0.84 -26.00
N THR A 180 -17.18 -0.15 -25.47
CA THR A 180 -17.79 -1.19 -26.31
C THR A 180 -18.95 -0.57 -27.08
N GLU A 181 -18.61 -0.09 -28.29
CA GLU A 181 -19.38 -0.21 -29.53
C GLU A 181 -20.88 -0.51 -29.37
N THR A 182 -21.73 0.53 -29.30
CA THR A 182 -23.10 0.66 -29.87
C THR A 182 -24.01 1.54 -28.99
N SER A 183 -23.81 2.86 -29.00
CA SER A 183 -24.93 3.77 -28.74
C SER A 183 -24.71 5.10 -29.44
N ASN A 184 -25.72 5.48 -30.22
CA ASN A 184 -25.77 6.67 -31.03
C ASN A 184 -25.99 7.92 -30.15
N LEU A 185 -25.25 8.98 -30.47
CA LEU A 185 -25.62 10.40 -30.44
C LEU A 185 -26.11 11.03 -29.11
N THR A 186 -25.40 12.12 -28.72
CA THR A 186 -25.87 13.32 -28.00
C THR A 186 -25.82 13.40 -26.47
N ASP A 187 -25.01 12.62 -25.76
CA ASP A 187 -24.72 12.93 -24.35
C ASP A 187 -23.44 13.80 -24.19
N PRO A 188 -23.44 14.80 -23.28
CA PRO A 188 -22.28 15.65 -23.01
C PRO A 188 -21.10 14.82 -22.50
N PRO A 189 -19.85 15.28 -22.70
CA PRO A 189 -18.66 14.51 -22.36
C PRO A 189 -18.70 14.14 -20.88
N SER A 190 -18.74 12.83 -20.60
CA SER A 190 -18.70 12.27 -19.25
C SER A 190 -17.60 12.94 -18.44
N ASP A 191 -17.99 13.60 -17.33
CA ASP A 191 -17.08 14.22 -16.37
C ASP A 191 -15.97 13.22 -16.04
N CYS A 192 -14.77 13.49 -16.53
CA CYS A 192 -13.62 12.61 -16.37
C CYS A 192 -13.32 12.43 -14.88
N LEU A 193 -13.12 11.18 -14.44
CA LEU A 193 -12.68 10.79 -13.09
C LEU A 193 -11.21 11.17 -12.83
N ARG A 194 -10.86 12.44 -13.07
CA ARG A 194 -9.51 12.98 -12.97
C ARG A 194 -9.34 13.75 -11.67
N ILE A 195 -8.28 13.40 -10.95
CA ILE A 195 -7.84 14.16 -9.78
C ILE A 195 -7.24 15.48 -10.24
N SER A 196 -7.54 16.56 -9.52
CA SER A 196 -6.91 17.87 -9.74
C SER A 196 -5.38 17.79 -9.61
N SER A 197 -4.62 18.54 -10.42
CA SER A 197 -3.15 18.59 -10.29
C SER A 197 -2.67 19.10 -8.94
N ASP A 198 -3.50 19.90 -8.25
CA ASP A 198 -3.15 20.55 -6.98
C ASP A 198 -3.54 19.71 -5.76
N SER A 199 -4.22 18.59 -5.99
CA SER A 199 -4.66 17.66 -4.95
C SER A 199 -3.51 16.82 -4.41
N MET A 200 -3.52 16.53 -3.11
CA MET A 200 -2.52 15.72 -2.40
C MET A 200 -1.07 16.20 -2.63
N PRO A 201 -0.74 17.48 -2.33
CA PRO A 201 0.58 18.04 -2.59
C PRO A 201 1.70 17.45 -1.71
N LYS A 202 1.35 16.64 -0.69
CA LYS A 202 2.28 15.94 0.20
C LYS A 202 2.41 14.45 -0.09
N LEU A 203 1.73 13.95 -1.13
CA LEU A 203 1.71 12.52 -1.43
C LEU A 203 3.11 12.06 -1.83
N SER A 204 3.68 11.17 -1.02
CA SER A 204 5.07 10.74 -1.14
C SER A 204 5.21 9.22 -1.30
N ILE A 205 4.19 8.46 -0.90
CA ILE A 205 4.11 7.01 -1.04
C ILE A 205 2.80 6.71 -1.77
N LEU A 206 2.90 6.05 -2.92
CA LEU A 206 1.76 5.57 -3.68
C LEU A 206 1.91 4.06 -3.90
N ASP A 207 0.84 3.35 -3.58
CA ASP A 207 0.69 1.92 -3.77
C ASP A 207 -0.60 1.71 -4.55
N CYS A 208 -0.54 1.18 -5.75
CA CYS A 208 -1.74 1.01 -6.56
C CYS A 208 -1.64 -0.23 -7.44
N THR A 209 -2.70 -1.06 -7.50
CA THR A 209 -2.61 -2.33 -8.22
C THR A 209 -2.16 -2.18 -9.67
N PHE A 210 -2.67 -1.17 -10.38
CA PHE A 210 -2.40 -1.00 -11.81
C PHE A 210 -1.72 0.34 -12.14
N SER A 211 -0.91 0.33 -13.20
CA SER A 211 -0.05 1.45 -13.57
C SER A 211 -0.83 2.68 -14.03
N GLU A 212 -2.08 2.52 -14.47
CA GLU A 212 -2.97 3.62 -14.86
C GLU A 212 -3.22 4.58 -13.70
N ALA A 213 -3.39 4.06 -12.49
CA ALA A 213 -3.49 4.89 -11.28
C ALA A 213 -2.20 5.68 -11.07
N ALA A 214 -1.03 5.04 -11.23
CA ALA A 214 0.25 5.73 -11.11
C ALA A 214 0.39 6.82 -12.19
N MET A 215 0.00 6.55 -13.44
CA MET A 215 0.02 7.51 -14.54
C MET A 215 -0.87 8.74 -14.29
N ALA A 216 -2.01 8.55 -13.62
CA ALA A 216 -2.94 9.61 -13.28
C ALA A 216 -2.51 10.40 -12.03
N ILE A 217 -1.96 9.74 -11.01
CA ILE A 217 -1.69 10.33 -9.70
C ILE A 217 -0.26 10.91 -9.61
N VAL A 218 0.76 10.26 -10.16
CA VAL A 218 2.15 10.69 -9.94
C VAL A 218 2.49 12.11 -10.44
N PRO A 219 2.04 12.55 -11.64
CA PRO A 219 2.45 13.84 -12.19
C PRO A 219 2.18 15.02 -11.27
N GLY A 220 3.19 15.86 -11.02
CA GLY A 220 3.10 17.05 -10.17
C GLY A 220 3.19 16.77 -8.66
N ARG A 221 3.24 15.51 -8.22
CA ARG A 221 3.28 15.12 -6.81
C ARG A 221 4.68 14.66 -6.37
N PRO A 222 5.07 14.85 -5.09
CA PRO A 222 6.40 14.54 -4.60
C PRO A 222 6.57 13.05 -4.24
N ILE A 223 6.24 12.16 -5.19
CA ILE A 223 6.33 10.72 -5.03
C ILE A 223 7.79 10.29 -4.85
N THR A 224 8.05 9.57 -3.76
CA THR A 224 9.36 9.02 -3.40
C THR A 224 9.35 7.49 -3.38
N HIS A 225 8.19 6.87 -3.16
CA HIS A 225 8.02 5.42 -3.19
C HIS A 225 6.78 5.09 -4.03
N LEU A 226 6.97 4.27 -5.05
CA LEU A 226 5.91 3.82 -5.95
C LEU A 226 5.90 2.30 -6.00
N LYS A 227 4.75 1.70 -5.70
CA LYS A 227 4.46 0.30 -5.94
C LYS A 227 3.26 0.18 -6.88
N THR A 228 3.41 -0.56 -7.96
CA THR A 228 2.32 -0.82 -8.90
C THR A 228 2.51 -2.12 -9.69
N CYS A 229 1.58 -2.47 -10.58
CA CYS A 229 1.73 -3.59 -11.52
C CYS A 229 1.28 -3.19 -12.93
N PHE A 230 1.74 -3.93 -13.94
CA PHE A 230 1.20 -3.81 -15.29
C PHE A 230 -0.23 -4.36 -15.37
N SER A 231 -1.08 -3.74 -16.18
CA SER A 231 -2.48 -4.14 -16.34
C SER A 231 -2.71 -5.16 -17.45
N THR A 232 -1.75 -5.28 -18.39
CA THR A 232 -1.87 -6.15 -19.56
C THR A 232 -0.76 -7.18 -19.66
N ASP A 233 -1.12 -8.41 -20.00
CA ASP A 233 -0.14 -9.47 -20.33
C ASP A 233 0.37 -9.40 -21.77
N GLU A 234 -0.28 -8.64 -22.65
CA GLU A 234 0.14 -8.54 -24.05
C GLU A 234 1.42 -7.71 -24.16
N LEU A 235 2.54 -8.36 -24.50
CA LEU A 235 3.88 -7.76 -24.52
C LEU A 235 3.97 -6.40 -25.26
N THR A 236 3.29 -6.25 -26.40
CA THR A 236 3.29 -4.98 -27.16
C THR A 236 2.52 -3.87 -26.44
N ALA A 237 1.38 -4.21 -25.83
CA ALA A 237 0.63 -3.26 -25.01
C ALA A 237 1.41 -2.90 -23.74
N LYS A 238 1.99 -3.91 -23.07
CA LYS A 238 2.82 -3.76 -21.87
C LYS A 238 4.03 -2.84 -22.10
N ARG A 239 4.71 -2.94 -23.24
CA ARG A 239 5.80 -2.01 -23.62
C ARG A 239 5.32 -0.57 -23.78
N ARG A 240 4.12 -0.35 -24.35
CA ARG A 240 3.53 0.99 -24.47
C ARG A 240 3.15 1.53 -23.10
N GLU A 241 2.54 0.70 -22.26
CA GLU A 241 2.20 1.01 -20.87
C GLU A 241 3.44 1.39 -20.07
N MET A 242 4.51 0.59 -20.11
CA MET A 242 5.80 0.87 -19.49
C MET A 242 6.37 2.24 -19.90
N SER A 243 6.40 2.53 -21.21
CA SER A 243 6.90 3.81 -21.71
C SER A 243 6.06 4.99 -21.22
N ALA A 244 4.73 4.86 -21.26
CA ALA A 244 3.81 5.88 -20.78
C ALA A 244 3.96 6.10 -19.27
N MET A 245 4.00 5.03 -18.48
CA MET A 245 4.18 5.07 -17.04
C MET A 245 5.49 5.72 -16.65
N LEU A 246 6.64 5.29 -17.19
CA LEU A 246 7.93 5.89 -16.87
C LEU A 246 7.99 7.38 -17.24
N SER A 247 7.36 7.77 -18.35
CA SER A 247 7.21 9.18 -18.74
C SER A 247 6.44 9.98 -17.68
N LYS A 248 5.32 9.44 -17.18
CA LYS A 248 4.50 10.08 -16.13
C LYS A 248 5.19 10.10 -14.77
N VAL A 249 5.89 9.03 -14.40
CA VAL A 249 6.68 8.97 -13.16
C VAL A 249 7.81 9.98 -13.20
N GLY A 250 8.40 10.22 -14.38
CA GLY A 250 9.39 11.27 -14.61
C GLY A 250 8.88 12.69 -14.34
N LEU A 251 7.56 12.90 -14.22
CA LEU A 251 6.92 14.17 -13.87
C LEU A 251 6.68 14.35 -12.36
N SER A 252 7.17 13.43 -11.53
CA SER A 252 7.18 13.63 -10.08
C SER A 252 8.05 14.84 -9.70
N THR A 253 7.63 15.56 -8.66
CA THR A 253 8.34 16.74 -8.16
C THR A 253 9.43 16.41 -7.13
N SER A 254 9.58 15.13 -6.76
CA SER A 254 10.63 14.67 -5.86
C SER A 254 11.41 13.49 -6.47
N PRO A 255 12.67 13.28 -6.04
CA PRO A 255 13.41 12.10 -6.45
C PRO A 255 12.78 10.81 -5.92
N LEU A 256 12.62 9.84 -6.82
CA LEU A 256 12.14 8.50 -6.51
C LEU A 256 13.26 7.70 -5.82
N ARG A 257 12.93 7.13 -4.67
CA ARG A 257 13.82 6.30 -3.85
C ARG A 257 13.48 4.83 -3.96
N SER A 258 12.23 4.50 -4.27
CA SER A 258 11.76 3.13 -4.39
C SER A 258 10.79 3.01 -5.55
N LEU A 259 11.03 2.02 -6.41
CA LEU A 259 10.19 1.67 -7.55
C LEU A 259 9.99 0.16 -7.56
N ASP A 260 8.75 -0.27 -7.32
CA ASP A 260 8.33 -1.67 -7.42
C ASP A 260 7.22 -1.77 -8.47
N ILE A 261 7.47 -2.50 -9.55
CA ILE A 261 6.51 -2.68 -10.63
C ILE A 261 6.35 -4.19 -10.81
N GLY A 262 5.23 -4.72 -10.34
CA GLY A 262 4.88 -6.11 -10.51
C GLY A 262 4.41 -6.44 -11.93
N ASP A 263 4.51 -7.72 -12.26
CA ASP A 263 4.05 -8.29 -13.52
C ASP A 263 3.42 -9.67 -13.24
N SER A 264 2.27 -9.98 -13.82
CA SER A 264 1.65 -11.32 -13.74
C SER A 264 2.39 -12.37 -14.57
N SER A 265 3.10 -11.94 -15.62
CA SER A 265 3.76 -12.82 -16.59
C SER A 265 5.28 -12.62 -16.63
N TYR A 266 5.90 -12.36 -15.47
CA TYR A 266 7.34 -12.17 -15.28
C TYR A 266 8.19 -13.01 -16.25
N THR A 267 8.84 -12.35 -17.23
CA THR A 267 9.85 -12.99 -18.09
C THR A 267 11.21 -12.31 -17.93
N ASP A 268 12.27 -13.07 -18.21
CA ASP A 268 13.66 -12.59 -18.24
C ASP A 268 13.88 -11.44 -19.25
N THR A 269 13.31 -11.60 -20.45
CA THR A 269 13.40 -10.64 -21.55
C THR A 269 12.73 -9.33 -21.19
N PHE A 270 11.50 -9.36 -20.69
CA PHE A 270 10.78 -8.16 -20.32
C PHE A 270 11.40 -7.47 -19.09
N SER A 271 11.85 -8.23 -18.09
CA SER A 271 12.57 -7.67 -16.92
C SER A 271 13.83 -6.91 -17.33
N SER A 272 14.58 -7.44 -18.31
CA SER A 272 15.76 -6.78 -18.87
C SER A 272 15.40 -5.52 -19.66
N GLU A 273 14.30 -5.54 -20.42
CA GLU A 273 13.78 -4.36 -21.13
C GLU A 273 13.33 -3.26 -20.16
N LEU A 274 12.61 -3.64 -19.09
CA LEU A 274 12.16 -2.73 -18.04
C LEU A 274 13.34 -2.07 -17.33
N LEU A 275 14.31 -2.87 -16.87
CA LEU A 275 15.52 -2.35 -16.23
C LEU A 275 16.29 -1.42 -17.18
N THR A 276 16.38 -1.78 -18.47
CA THR A 276 16.97 -0.94 -19.50
C THR A 276 16.22 0.39 -19.63
N ALA A 277 14.90 0.38 -19.69
CA ALA A 277 14.08 1.58 -19.81
C ALA A 277 14.24 2.51 -18.59
N ILE A 278 14.22 1.95 -17.38
CA ILE A 278 14.46 2.69 -16.13
C ILE A 278 15.86 3.31 -16.15
N ALA A 279 16.90 2.53 -16.48
CA ALA A 279 18.29 2.99 -16.50
C ALA A 279 18.58 4.04 -17.59
N HIS A 280 17.80 4.08 -18.66
CA HIS A 280 17.91 5.09 -19.73
C HIS A 280 17.01 6.30 -19.51
N THR A 281 16.11 6.25 -18.52
CA THR A 281 15.30 7.41 -18.13
C THR A 281 16.23 8.45 -17.49
N ARG A 282 16.67 9.45 -18.27
CA ARG A 282 17.59 10.52 -17.85
C ARG A 282 16.95 11.55 -16.90
N SER A 283 15.95 11.15 -16.12
CA SER A 283 15.29 12.03 -15.18
C SER A 283 16.08 12.13 -13.88
N PRO A 284 16.30 13.34 -13.33
CA PRO A 284 16.84 13.48 -11.98
C PRO A 284 15.97 12.79 -10.92
N VAL A 285 14.70 12.49 -11.25
CA VAL A 285 13.81 11.69 -10.42
C VAL A 285 14.40 10.31 -10.12
N MET A 286 15.04 9.64 -11.08
CA MET A 286 15.56 8.27 -10.91
C MET A 286 16.99 8.21 -10.31
N ALA A 287 17.66 9.35 -10.17
CA ALA A 287 19.06 9.38 -9.71
C ALA A 287 19.23 9.00 -8.23
N GLU A 288 18.17 9.08 -7.43
CA GLU A 288 18.15 8.78 -6.00
C GLU A 288 17.57 7.39 -5.67
N LEU A 289 17.39 6.54 -6.69
CA LEU A 289 16.79 5.22 -6.51
C LEU A 289 17.65 4.33 -5.60
N LYS A 290 17.04 3.88 -4.50
CA LYS A 290 17.62 3.02 -3.47
C LYS A 290 17.04 1.60 -3.49
N HIS A 291 15.79 1.45 -3.92
CA HIS A 291 15.11 0.16 -4.00
C HIS A 291 14.52 -0.02 -5.40
N LEU A 292 14.72 -1.21 -5.95
CA LEU A 292 14.08 -1.67 -7.18
C LEU A 292 13.37 -2.99 -6.88
N GLY A 293 12.08 -3.05 -7.19
CA GLY A 293 11.22 -4.19 -6.90
C GLY A 293 11.49 -5.40 -7.77
N THR A 294 10.48 -6.26 -7.90
CA THR A 294 10.66 -7.63 -8.41
C THR A 294 11.00 -7.65 -9.90
N LEU A 295 12.17 -8.19 -10.24
CA LEU A 295 12.61 -8.45 -11.62
C LEU A 295 13.05 -9.90 -11.77
N VAL A 296 12.78 -10.52 -12.92
CA VAL A 296 13.32 -11.87 -13.20
C VAL A 296 14.83 -11.77 -13.35
N LEU A 297 15.55 -12.58 -12.57
CA LEU A 297 17.00 -12.68 -12.69
C LEU A 297 17.36 -13.67 -13.81
N PRO A 298 18.08 -13.24 -14.87
CA PRO A 298 18.40 -14.12 -15.99
C PRO A 298 19.24 -15.34 -15.58
N ILE A 299 18.87 -16.51 -16.12
CA ILE A 299 19.57 -17.78 -15.91
C ILE A 299 20.90 -17.80 -16.67
N ASP A 300 20.90 -17.30 -17.91
CA ASP A 300 22.10 -17.23 -18.74
C ASP A 300 23.13 -16.27 -18.12
N GLY A 301 24.37 -16.74 -17.98
CA GLY A 301 25.43 -15.99 -17.32
C GLY A 301 25.82 -14.71 -18.06
N ARG A 302 25.74 -14.67 -19.39
CA ARG A 302 26.05 -13.47 -20.16
C ARG A 302 24.95 -12.43 -20.02
N GLU A 303 23.69 -12.84 -20.10
CA GLU A 303 22.55 -11.93 -19.91
C GLU A 303 22.49 -11.39 -18.48
N ARG A 304 22.75 -12.23 -17.47
CA ARG A 304 22.85 -11.81 -16.07
C ARG A 304 23.97 -10.79 -15.84
N LEU A 305 25.12 -10.94 -16.49
CA LEU A 305 26.19 -9.93 -16.42
C LEU A 305 25.78 -8.60 -17.06
N GLN A 306 25.02 -8.63 -18.16
CA GLN A 306 24.47 -7.40 -18.75
C GLN A 306 23.46 -6.74 -17.81
N PHE A 307 22.60 -7.55 -17.18
CA PHE A 307 21.64 -7.12 -16.18
C PHE A 307 22.34 -6.42 -15.00
N TYR A 308 23.42 -6.99 -14.46
CA TYR A 308 24.25 -6.34 -13.44
C TYR A 308 24.88 -5.04 -13.93
N GLY A 309 25.36 -5.01 -15.18
CA GLY A 309 25.89 -3.79 -15.81
C GLY A 309 24.85 -2.66 -15.91
N LEU A 310 23.57 -2.99 -16.06
CA LEU A 310 22.48 -2.00 -15.97
C LEU A 310 22.27 -1.53 -14.53
N LEU A 311 22.29 -2.43 -13.55
CA LEU A 311 22.15 -2.07 -12.13
C LEU A 311 23.27 -1.14 -11.64
N MET A 312 24.49 -1.27 -12.17
CA MET A 312 25.60 -0.37 -11.88
C MET A 312 25.33 1.10 -12.22
N ARG A 313 24.30 1.39 -13.03
CA ARG A 313 23.89 2.76 -13.38
C ARG A 313 23.11 3.46 -12.27
N PHE A 314 22.74 2.74 -11.20
CA PHE A 314 22.05 3.29 -10.04
C PHE A 314 23.04 3.36 -8.86
N PRO A 315 23.84 4.43 -8.71
CA PRO A 315 24.92 4.50 -7.72
C PRO A 315 24.43 4.45 -6.26
N LYS A 316 23.12 4.66 -6.04
CA LYS A 316 22.48 4.68 -4.73
C LYS A 316 21.63 3.46 -4.44
N ILE A 317 21.58 2.48 -5.36
CA ILE A 317 20.80 1.26 -5.15
C ILE A 317 21.34 0.47 -3.96
N GLN A 318 20.46 0.14 -3.03
CA GLN A 318 20.74 -0.55 -1.77
C GLN A 318 19.98 -1.86 -1.65
N SER A 319 18.80 -1.94 -2.27
CA SER A 319 17.91 -3.10 -2.22
C SER A 319 17.41 -3.45 -3.62
N VAL A 320 17.38 -4.74 -3.94
CA VAL A 320 16.77 -5.27 -5.17
C VAL A 320 15.98 -6.53 -4.85
N GLU A 321 14.88 -6.77 -5.58
CA GLU A 321 14.11 -8.01 -5.49
C GLU A 321 14.22 -8.80 -6.81
N PHE A 322 14.46 -10.11 -6.70
CA PHE A 322 14.63 -11.01 -7.85
C PHE A 322 13.66 -12.17 -7.81
N GLU A 323 12.88 -12.31 -8.88
CA GLU A 323 12.09 -13.50 -9.17
C GLU A 323 13.02 -14.59 -9.74
N VAL A 324 13.03 -15.76 -9.10
CA VAL A 324 13.88 -16.92 -9.46
C VAL A 324 13.09 -18.22 -9.58
N THR A 325 11.76 -18.17 -9.59
CA THR A 325 10.88 -19.34 -9.71
C THR A 325 11.16 -20.18 -10.96
N GLU A 326 11.43 -19.55 -12.10
CA GLU A 326 11.65 -20.26 -13.38
C GLU A 326 13.03 -20.95 -13.49
N TRP A 327 13.91 -20.83 -12.49
CA TRP A 327 15.21 -21.49 -12.53
C TRP A 327 15.06 -23.01 -12.37
N ASP A 328 15.78 -23.79 -13.19
CA ASP A 328 15.79 -25.26 -13.10
C ASP A 328 17.22 -25.82 -12.91
N PRO A 329 17.59 -26.30 -11.70
CA PRO A 329 16.80 -26.26 -10.47
C PRO A 329 16.78 -24.84 -9.85
N PRO A 330 15.75 -24.50 -9.07
CA PRO A 330 15.69 -23.20 -8.40
C PRO A 330 16.77 -23.10 -7.33
N PRO A 331 17.33 -21.89 -7.07
CA PRO A 331 18.41 -21.69 -6.10
C PRO A 331 17.90 -21.73 -4.65
N SER A 332 17.23 -22.80 -4.24
CA SER A 332 16.52 -22.93 -2.96
C SER A 332 17.41 -22.99 -1.71
N SER A 333 18.71 -23.27 -1.87
CA SER A 333 19.62 -23.37 -0.72
C SER A 333 20.13 -21.99 -0.28
N SER A 334 20.25 -21.78 1.04
CA SER A 334 20.85 -20.56 1.59
C SER A 334 22.31 -20.33 1.14
N ALA A 335 23.02 -21.37 0.68
CA ALA A 335 24.34 -21.22 0.09
C ALA A 335 24.27 -20.65 -1.34
N ALA A 336 23.34 -21.13 -2.16
CA ALA A 336 23.10 -20.64 -3.51
C ALA A 336 22.66 -19.17 -3.51
N LEU A 337 21.66 -18.81 -2.69
CA LEU A 337 21.19 -17.42 -2.57
C LEU A 337 22.30 -16.45 -2.11
N ARG A 338 23.14 -16.87 -1.16
CA ARG A 338 24.31 -16.08 -0.73
C ARG A 338 25.35 -15.94 -1.83
N ALA A 339 25.56 -16.98 -2.64
CA ALA A 339 26.48 -16.94 -3.77
C ALA A 339 25.99 -15.95 -4.84
N LEU A 340 24.70 -16.00 -5.21
CA LEU A 340 24.08 -15.07 -6.16
C LEU A 340 24.12 -13.62 -5.67
N ALA A 341 23.77 -13.38 -4.40
CA ALA A 341 23.88 -12.05 -3.80
C ALA A 341 25.34 -11.57 -3.74
N GLY A 342 26.29 -12.47 -3.50
CA GLY A 342 27.72 -12.21 -3.55
C GLY A 342 28.19 -11.81 -4.96
N GLU A 343 27.75 -12.55 -5.98
CA GLU A 343 28.03 -12.29 -7.40
C GLU A 343 27.56 -10.89 -7.80
N LEU A 344 26.28 -10.54 -7.55
CA LEU A 344 25.75 -9.21 -7.82
C LEU A 344 26.62 -8.11 -7.17
N ARG A 345 27.01 -8.29 -5.90
CA ARG A 345 27.77 -7.30 -5.15
C ARG A 345 29.21 -7.11 -5.65
N LEU A 346 29.76 -8.03 -6.44
CA LEU A 346 31.03 -7.80 -7.14
C LEU A 346 30.91 -6.64 -8.13
N TYR A 347 29.73 -6.47 -8.73
CA TYR A 347 29.43 -5.44 -9.74
C TYR A 347 28.76 -4.22 -9.11
N THR A 348 27.85 -4.43 -8.16
CA THR A 348 27.07 -3.37 -7.51
C THR A 348 27.24 -3.41 -5.98
N PRO A 349 28.38 -2.97 -5.43
CA PRO A 349 28.69 -3.09 -4.00
C PRO A 349 27.76 -2.29 -3.07
N SER A 350 27.05 -1.30 -3.62
CA SER A 350 26.07 -0.48 -2.89
C SER A 350 24.85 -1.29 -2.47
N VAL A 351 24.54 -2.40 -3.16
CA VAL A 351 23.48 -3.32 -2.76
C VAL A 351 23.87 -4.02 -1.47
N THR A 352 23.11 -3.72 -0.42
CA THR A 352 23.24 -4.33 0.91
C THR A 352 22.14 -5.34 1.20
N ARG A 353 21.06 -5.35 0.42
CA ARG A 353 19.92 -6.26 0.58
C ARG A 353 19.47 -6.81 -0.76
N VAL A 354 19.28 -8.11 -0.84
CA VAL A 354 18.71 -8.81 -2.01
C VAL A 354 17.56 -9.66 -1.52
N VAL A 355 16.38 -9.48 -2.09
CA VAL A 355 15.22 -10.35 -1.82
C VAL A 355 15.12 -11.32 -2.99
N PHE A 356 15.06 -12.61 -2.71
CA PHE A 356 14.76 -13.63 -3.72
C PHE A 356 13.32 -14.08 -3.52
N VAL A 357 12.53 -14.05 -4.59
CA VAL A 357 11.16 -14.52 -4.65
C VAL A 357 11.18 -15.85 -5.37
N GLN A 358 10.60 -16.88 -4.75
CA GLN A 358 10.44 -18.21 -5.32
C GLN A 358 9.05 -18.72 -4.92
N ASP A 359 8.16 -18.97 -5.88
CA ASP A 359 6.79 -19.45 -5.61
C ASP A 359 6.08 -18.58 -4.55
N PHE A 360 6.22 -17.26 -4.67
CA PHE A 360 5.74 -16.24 -3.70
C PHE A 360 6.49 -16.19 -2.36
N ASP A 361 7.32 -17.19 -2.03
CA ASP A 361 8.18 -17.16 -0.84
C ASP A 361 9.32 -16.16 -1.02
N ARG A 362 9.45 -15.27 -0.03
CA ARG A 362 10.47 -14.21 -0.03
C ARG A 362 11.60 -14.56 0.92
N THR A 363 12.80 -14.77 0.38
CA THR A 363 14.02 -14.95 1.17
C THR A 363 14.91 -13.73 1.10
N VAL A 364 15.16 -13.09 2.24
CA VAL A 364 16.01 -11.89 2.32
C VAL A 364 17.46 -12.29 2.54
N VAL A 365 18.38 -11.72 1.76
CA VAL A 365 19.83 -11.83 1.95
C VAL A 365 20.40 -10.45 2.22
N THR A 366 20.98 -10.27 3.40
CA THR A 366 21.60 -9.01 3.84
C THR A 366 23.12 -9.15 3.82
N ALA A 367 23.81 -8.17 3.25
CA ALA A 367 25.26 -8.08 3.27
C ALA A 367 25.75 -7.12 4.36
N THR A 368 26.45 -7.65 5.36
CA THR A 368 27.06 -6.87 6.44
C THR A 368 28.57 -7.13 6.47
N ASN A 369 29.38 -6.07 6.44
CA ASN A 369 30.84 -6.17 6.41
C ASN A 369 31.37 -7.08 5.29
N GLY A 370 30.73 -7.05 4.12
CA GLY A 370 31.09 -7.87 2.97
C GLY A 370 30.56 -9.31 3.01
N ILE A 371 29.95 -9.74 4.11
CA ILE A 371 29.43 -11.10 4.28
C ILE A 371 27.92 -11.12 4.03
N CYS A 372 27.48 -11.91 3.04
CA CYS A 372 26.06 -12.16 2.77
C CYS A 372 25.50 -13.19 3.76
N ARG A 373 24.36 -12.88 4.38
CA ARG A 373 23.63 -13.75 5.33
C ARG A 373 22.15 -13.78 4.95
N VAL A 374 21.52 -14.96 5.04
CA VAL A 374 20.08 -15.07 4.93
C VAL A 374 19.46 -14.54 6.21
N ASP A 375 18.54 -13.58 6.08
CA ASP A 375 17.82 -12.96 7.18
C ASP A 375 16.39 -13.51 7.22
N ARG A 376 16.00 -14.05 8.38
CA ARG A 376 14.68 -14.68 8.59
C ARG A 376 13.75 -13.81 9.40
N GLU A 377 14.26 -12.77 10.05
CA GLU A 377 13.47 -11.93 10.97
C GLU A 377 12.87 -10.71 10.25
N ILE A 378 13.35 -10.44 9.04
CA ILE A 378 12.98 -9.27 8.28
C ILE A 378 11.70 -9.53 7.48
N SER A 379 10.65 -8.73 7.74
CA SER A 379 9.44 -8.69 6.92
C SER A 379 9.73 -8.03 5.56
N SER A 380 9.56 -8.79 4.49
CA SER A 380 9.83 -8.33 3.13
C SER A 380 8.85 -7.29 2.61
N ASP A 381 7.61 -7.29 3.10
CA ASP A 381 6.49 -6.63 2.42
C ASP A 381 6.51 -5.11 2.54
N LEU A 382 7.28 -4.59 3.49
CA LEU A 382 7.38 -3.17 3.79
C LEU A 382 8.75 -2.56 3.43
N HIS A 383 9.67 -3.34 2.85
CA HIS A 383 11.01 -2.86 2.50
C HIS A 383 11.01 -1.69 1.54
N TRP A 384 10.15 -1.77 0.53
CA TRP A 384 10.03 -0.73 -0.47
C TRP A 384 9.53 0.59 0.14
N ARG A 385 9.02 0.61 1.39
CA ARG A 385 8.57 1.81 2.13
C ARG A 385 9.64 2.37 3.10
N GLU A 386 10.81 1.74 3.25
CA GLU A 386 11.88 2.21 4.13
C GLU A 386 12.55 3.50 3.58
N LYS A 387 12.63 4.56 4.39
CA LYS A 387 13.11 5.91 3.99
C LYS A 387 14.64 6.06 3.96
#